data_AF-A0A3N0IA91-F1
#
_entry.id   AF-A0A3N0IA91-F1
#
_cell.length_a   1.000
_cell.length_b   1.000
_cell.length_c   1.000
_cell.angle_alpha   90.00
_cell.angle_beta   90.00
_cell.angle_gamma   90.00
#
_symmetry.space_group_name_H-M   'P 1'
#
loop_
_entity.id
_entity.type
_entity.pdbx_description
1 polymer ?
#
loop_
_entity_poly.entity_id
_entity_poly.type
_entity_poly.pdbx_seq_one_letter_code
_entity_poly.pdbx_strand_id
1 'polypeptide(L)'
;MECWASWVSDLLNEATVFPARDRVEFAKRLVFNYTIGNSDAHLKNSSLLYNEDWTSRSLAPLYDVTCIPLSTYSTRMPFDIGSHRELNEIDEHDIFKICLSADAPMDAFDAAVAEVVNGFESPRLLSCSEAVETMVSRILENSKPRLTVLKRYLESAE
;
A
#
# COMPACT_ATOMS: atom_id res chain seq x y z
N MET A 1 -18.45 -6.35 -9.17
CA MET A 1 -18.95 -5.28 -8.27
C MET A 1 -17.90 -4.19 -8.38
N GLU A 2 -18.21 -3.07 -9.03
CA GLU A 2 -17.22 -2.02 -9.25
C GLU A 2 -16.87 -1.39 -7.89
N CYS A 3 -15.57 -1.31 -7.59
CA CYS A 3 -15.06 -0.67 -6.39
C CYS A 3 -14.04 0.40 -6.79
N TRP A 4 -13.73 1.33 -5.88
CA TRP A 4 -12.86 2.47 -6.19
C TRP A 4 -11.49 2.05 -6.78
N ALA A 5 -10.93 0.91 -6.33
CA ALA A 5 -9.65 0.40 -6.80
C ALA A 5 -9.73 -0.10 -8.26
N SER A 6 -10.88 -0.61 -8.70
CA SER A 6 -11.05 -1.00 -10.11
C SER A 6 -11.07 0.23 -11.03
N TRP A 7 -11.67 1.34 -10.60
CA TRP A 7 -11.59 2.59 -11.39
C TRP A 7 -10.16 3.14 -11.48
N VAL A 8 -9.35 3.00 -10.43
CA VAL A 8 -7.93 3.36 -10.51
C VAL A 8 -7.18 2.41 -11.44
N SER A 9 -7.46 1.11 -11.40
CA SER A 9 -6.89 0.13 -12.33
C SER A 9 -7.21 0.48 -13.79
N ASP A 10 -8.47 0.80 -14.10
CA ASP A 10 -8.91 1.22 -15.44
C ASP A 10 -8.20 2.50 -15.87
N LEU A 11 -8.11 3.49 -14.99
CA LEU A 11 -7.34 4.71 -15.26
C LEU A 11 -5.87 4.40 -15.56
N LEU A 12 -5.23 3.50 -14.81
CA LEU A 12 -3.83 3.12 -15.05
C LEU A 12 -3.67 2.39 -16.38
N ASN A 13 -4.63 1.55 -16.75
CA ASN A 13 -4.70 0.86 -18.06
C ASN A 13 -4.78 1.84 -19.23
N GLU A 14 -5.56 2.91 -19.09
CA GLU A 14 -5.74 3.91 -20.14
C GLU A 14 -4.60 4.94 -20.17
N ALA A 15 -4.08 5.31 -19.00
CA ALA A 15 -3.25 6.49 -18.87
C ALA A 15 -1.75 6.22 -18.96
N THR A 16 -1.28 5.05 -18.51
CA THR A 16 0.14 4.81 -18.25
C THR A 16 0.84 4.01 -19.36
N VAL A 17 2.14 4.20 -19.50
CA VAL A 17 2.96 3.49 -20.50
C VAL A 17 3.15 2.01 -20.14
N PHE A 18 3.14 1.68 -18.84
CA PHE A 18 3.35 0.31 -18.35
C PHE A 18 2.24 -0.11 -17.37
N PRO A 19 0.99 -0.33 -17.83
CA PRO A 19 -0.14 -0.54 -16.93
C PRO A 19 -0.01 -1.71 -15.97
N ALA A 20 0.53 -2.85 -16.42
CA ALA A 20 0.71 -4.00 -15.54
C ALA A 20 1.65 -3.69 -14.36
N ARG A 21 2.75 -2.96 -14.64
CA ARG A 21 3.69 -2.53 -13.60
C ARG A 21 3.03 -1.54 -12.64
N ASP A 22 2.35 -0.53 -13.18
CA ASP A 22 1.78 0.54 -12.36
C ASP A 22 0.59 0.05 -11.51
N ARG A 23 -0.14 -0.97 -11.95
CA ARG A 23 -1.18 -1.64 -11.14
C ARG A 23 -0.60 -2.46 -9.99
N VAL A 24 0.50 -3.19 -10.21
CA VAL A 24 1.22 -3.88 -9.13
C VAL A 24 1.76 -2.87 -8.11
N GLU A 25 2.36 -1.78 -8.59
CA GLU A 25 2.87 -0.72 -7.72
C GLU A 25 1.73 -0.02 -6.95
N PHE A 26 0.58 0.23 -7.58
CA PHE A 26 -0.60 0.74 -6.91
C PHE A 26 -1.10 -0.22 -5.81
N ALA A 27 -1.25 -1.50 -6.12
CA ALA A 27 -1.67 -2.53 -5.16
C ALA A 27 -0.69 -2.63 -3.99
N LYS A 28 0.62 -2.59 -4.26
CA LYS A 28 1.69 -2.54 -3.25
C LYS A 28 1.55 -1.34 -2.32
N ARG A 29 1.22 -0.15 -2.86
CA ARG A 29 0.98 1.05 -2.04
C ARG A 29 -0.22 0.90 -1.12
N LEU A 30 -1.27 0.20 -1.54
CA LEU A 30 -2.43 -0.07 -0.67
C LEU A 30 -2.04 -0.96 0.50
N VAL A 31 -1.28 -2.03 0.23
CA VAL A 31 -0.72 -2.92 1.25
C VAL A 31 0.20 -2.15 2.19
N PHE A 32 1.10 -1.31 1.66
CA PHE A 32 2.00 -0.51 2.47
C PHE A 32 1.27 0.52 3.34
N ASN A 33 0.33 1.29 2.78
CA ASN A 33 -0.48 2.26 3.52
C ASN A 33 -1.30 1.59 4.62
N TYR A 34 -1.89 0.42 4.36
CA TYR A 34 -2.52 -0.40 5.40
C TYR A 34 -1.52 -0.75 6.51
N THR A 35 -0.33 -1.24 6.14
CA THR A 35 0.70 -1.71 7.08
C THR A 35 1.14 -0.64 8.07
N ILE A 36 1.40 0.60 7.63
CA ILE A 36 1.69 1.73 8.54
C ILE A 36 0.42 2.31 9.18
N GLY A 37 -0.75 2.05 8.61
CA GLY A 37 -2.01 2.66 8.99
C GLY A 37 -2.16 4.10 8.50
N ASN A 38 -1.71 4.40 7.28
CA ASN A 38 -1.87 5.71 6.66
C ASN A 38 -3.33 5.94 6.25
N SER A 39 -4.15 6.39 7.19
CA SER A 39 -5.55 6.74 6.97
C SER A 39 -5.74 8.06 6.18
N ASP A 40 -4.65 8.78 5.88
CA ASP A 40 -4.66 9.99 5.05
C ASP A 40 -4.25 9.72 3.59
N ALA A 41 -4.13 8.45 3.19
CA ALA A 41 -3.80 8.04 1.82
C ALA A 41 -4.95 8.24 0.82
N HIS A 42 -5.51 9.46 0.74
CA HIS A 42 -6.61 9.78 -0.18
C HIS A 42 -6.12 9.93 -1.63
N LEU A 43 -7.04 9.94 -2.61
CA LEU A 43 -6.68 9.93 -4.05
C LEU A 43 -5.78 11.09 -4.51
N LYS A 44 -5.81 12.25 -3.83
CA LYS A 44 -4.89 13.37 -4.13
C LYS A 44 -3.43 13.10 -3.76
N ASN A 45 -3.18 12.07 -2.96
CA ASN A 45 -1.84 11.57 -2.60
C ASN A 45 -1.33 10.53 -3.61
N SER A 46 -1.91 10.54 -4.80
CA SER A 46 -1.44 9.80 -5.97
C SER A 46 -1.45 10.72 -7.18
N SER A 47 -0.41 10.61 -8.01
CA SER A 47 -0.24 11.42 -9.21
C SER A 47 0.37 10.60 -10.33
N LEU A 48 0.16 11.04 -11.57
CA LEU A 48 0.90 10.55 -12.73
C LEU A 48 2.01 11.54 -13.07
N LEU A 49 3.20 11.02 -13.29
CA LEU A 49 4.34 11.78 -13.78
C LEU A 49 4.32 11.76 -15.31
N TYR A 50 4.35 12.93 -15.91
CA TYR A 50 4.50 13.10 -17.35
C TYR A 50 6.00 13.10 -17.70
N ASN A 51 6.35 12.52 -18.84
CA ASN A 51 7.66 12.75 -19.44
C ASN A 51 7.76 14.18 -20.02
N GLU A 52 8.98 14.58 -20.41
CA GLU A 52 9.28 15.95 -20.83
C GLU A 52 8.43 16.45 -22.01
N ASP A 53 8.09 15.56 -22.94
CA ASP A 53 7.30 15.88 -24.14
C ASP A 53 5.78 15.67 -23.97
N TRP A 54 5.32 15.32 -22.76
CA TRP A 54 3.92 15.10 -22.41
C TRP A 54 3.22 13.96 -23.17
N THR A 55 3.96 13.07 -23.82
CA THR A 55 3.39 11.95 -24.59
C THR A 55 3.12 10.70 -23.75
N SER A 56 3.73 10.62 -22.57
CA SER A 56 3.79 9.39 -21.79
C SER A 56 3.64 9.70 -20.31
N ARG A 57 2.96 8.80 -19.59
CA ARG A 57 2.68 8.92 -18.15
C ARG A 57 3.05 7.64 -17.43
N SER A 58 3.51 7.77 -16.19
CA SER A 58 3.67 6.66 -15.26
C SER A 58 3.22 7.07 -13.88
N LEU A 59 2.93 6.12 -13.01
CA LEU A 59 2.66 6.42 -11.61
C LEU A 59 3.86 7.16 -10.98
N ALA A 60 3.61 8.34 -10.39
CA ALA A 60 4.65 9.10 -9.71
C ALA A 60 5.16 8.33 -8.47
N PRO A 61 6.39 8.58 -7.99
CA PRO A 61 6.86 8.02 -6.71
C PRO A 61 5.87 8.30 -5.58
N LEU A 62 5.81 7.41 -4.59
CA LEU A 62 4.96 7.58 -3.41
C LEU A 62 5.38 8.83 -2.62
N TYR A 63 4.41 9.63 -2.19
CA TYR A 63 4.59 10.83 -1.37
C TYR A 63 3.45 10.95 -0.34
N ASP A 64 3.59 11.90 0.59
CA ASP A 64 2.62 12.16 1.66
C ASP A 64 2.24 10.91 2.47
N VAL A 65 3.28 10.29 3.03
CA VAL A 65 3.21 9.04 3.77
C VAL A 65 3.35 9.35 5.26
N THR A 66 2.31 9.04 6.03
CA THR A 66 2.32 9.27 7.48
C THR A 66 1.77 8.07 8.25
N CYS A 67 2.42 7.70 9.35
CA CYS A 67 1.94 6.67 10.28
C CYS A 67 0.91 7.29 11.25
N ILE A 68 -0.34 7.42 10.79
CA ILE A 68 -1.42 8.08 11.53
C ILE A 68 -1.72 7.49 12.92
N PRO A 69 -1.60 6.17 13.19
CA PRO A 69 -1.89 5.61 14.52
C PRO A 69 -0.99 6.14 15.65
N LEU A 70 0.13 6.80 15.31
CA LEU A 70 1.00 7.45 16.29
C LEU A 70 0.58 8.89 16.62
N SER A 71 -0.54 9.34 16.06
CA SER A 71 -1.17 10.65 16.27
C SER A 71 -2.49 10.52 17.04
N THR A 72 -3.28 11.59 17.09
CA THR A 72 -4.63 11.61 17.67
C THR A 72 -5.75 11.57 16.62
N TYR A 73 -5.41 11.40 15.34
CA TYR A 73 -6.39 11.41 14.24
C TYR A 73 -7.01 10.03 14.02
N SER A 74 -8.12 10.01 13.28
CA SER A 74 -8.81 8.78 12.90
C SER A 74 -7.89 7.86 12.10
N THR A 75 -7.95 6.56 12.41
CA THR A 75 -7.18 5.51 11.74
C THR A 75 -7.99 4.74 10.70
N ARG A 76 -9.25 5.11 10.49
CA ARG A 76 -10.11 4.52 9.45
C ARG A 76 -9.53 4.81 8.06
N MET A 77 -9.26 3.76 7.29
CA MET A 77 -8.67 3.89 5.94
C MET A 77 -9.52 4.78 5.04
N PRO A 78 -8.94 5.57 4.12
CA PRO A 78 -9.69 6.55 3.32
C PRO A 78 -10.64 5.88 2.33
N PHE A 79 -10.30 4.67 1.90
CA PHE A 79 -11.09 3.79 1.05
C PHE A 79 -11.21 2.41 1.66
N ASP A 80 -12.19 1.63 1.22
CA ASP A 80 -12.35 0.23 1.61
C ASP A 80 -11.12 -0.57 1.14
N ILE A 81 -10.56 -1.33 2.07
CA ILE A 81 -9.61 -2.40 1.77
C ILE A 81 -10.42 -3.69 1.81
N GLY A 82 -10.68 -4.24 0.62
CA GLY A 82 -11.64 -5.33 0.49
C GLY A 82 -13.03 -4.91 0.94
N SER A 83 -13.49 -5.44 2.07
CA SER A 83 -14.79 -5.14 2.67
C SER A 83 -14.73 -4.29 3.94
N HIS A 84 -13.52 -3.93 4.41
CA HIS A 84 -13.35 -3.23 5.68
C HIS A 84 -12.59 -1.90 5.53
N ARG A 85 -12.75 -1.02 6.53
CA ARG A 85 -12.02 0.25 6.62
C ARG A 85 -11.30 0.44 7.95
N GLU A 86 -11.79 -0.17 9.02
CA GLU A 86 -11.11 -0.11 10.30
C GLU A 86 -9.88 -1.03 10.28
N LEU A 87 -8.73 -0.53 10.72
CA LEU A 87 -7.46 -1.26 10.60
C LEU A 87 -7.48 -2.65 11.25
N ASN A 88 -8.26 -2.81 12.32
CA ASN A 88 -8.39 -4.05 13.08
C ASN A 88 -9.43 -5.02 12.51
N GLU A 89 -10.25 -4.59 11.54
CA GLU A 89 -11.24 -5.43 10.86
C GLU A 89 -10.69 -6.01 9.56
N ILE A 90 -9.68 -5.37 8.96
CA ILE A 90 -9.06 -5.83 7.71
C ILE A 90 -8.29 -7.14 7.94
N ASP A 91 -8.64 -8.16 7.17
CA ASP A 91 -8.07 -9.52 7.23
C ASP A 91 -7.38 -9.94 5.91
N GLU A 92 -6.85 -11.17 5.87
CA GLU A 92 -6.16 -11.73 4.71
C GLU A 92 -7.04 -11.81 3.45
N HIS A 93 -8.36 -11.98 3.59
CA HIS A 93 -9.29 -11.98 2.46
C HIS A 93 -9.43 -10.58 1.86
N ASP A 94 -9.36 -9.54 2.68
CA ASP A 94 -9.35 -8.16 2.19
C ASP A 94 -8.05 -7.81 1.48
N ILE A 95 -6.92 -8.34 1.93
CA ILE A 95 -5.64 -8.23 1.22
C ILE A 95 -5.74 -8.90 -0.16
N PHE A 96 -6.31 -10.10 -0.25
CA PHE A 96 -6.55 -10.76 -1.53
C PHE A 96 -7.45 -9.94 -2.45
N LYS A 97 -8.50 -9.29 -1.91
CA LYS A 97 -9.38 -8.40 -2.70
C LYS A 97 -8.65 -7.19 -3.27
N ILE A 98 -7.56 -6.71 -2.68
CA ILE A 98 -6.70 -5.69 -3.31
C ILE A 98 -6.19 -6.19 -4.66
N CYS A 99 -5.65 -7.42 -4.71
CA CYS A 99 -5.13 -8.04 -5.94
C CYS A 99 -6.21 -8.06 -7.04
N LEU A 100 -7.39 -8.57 -6.69
CA LEU A 100 -8.52 -8.68 -7.62
C LEU A 100 -9.00 -7.31 -8.11
N SER A 101 -9.06 -6.33 -7.22
CA SER A 101 -9.61 -5.01 -7.54
C SER A 101 -8.64 -4.13 -8.32
N ALA A 102 -7.34 -4.26 -8.04
CA ALA A 102 -6.28 -3.61 -8.81
C ALA A 102 -5.98 -4.35 -10.14
N ASP A 103 -6.60 -5.51 -10.37
CA ASP A 103 -6.33 -6.41 -11.50
C ASP A 103 -4.81 -6.71 -11.63
N ALA A 104 -4.12 -6.85 -10.50
CA ALA A 104 -2.69 -7.14 -10.47
C ALA A 104 -2.45 -8.64 -10.76
N PRO A 105 -1.40 -9.00 -11.51
CA PRO A 105 -0.98 -10.40 -11.62
C PRO A 105 -0.63 -10.97 -10.23
N MET A 106 -1.20 -12.13 -9.90
CA MET A 106 -1.12 -12.73 -8.56
C MET A 106 0.32 -12.89 -8.05
N ASP A 107 1.18 -13.58 -8.81
CA ASP A 107 2.60 -13.77 -8.44
C ASP A 107 3.34 -12.44 -8.18
N ALA A 108 3.02 -11.40 -8.96
CA ALA A 108 3.65 -10.09 -8.81
C ALA A 108 3.11 -9.34 -7.58
N PHE A 109 1.82 -9.54 -7.25
CA PHE A 109 1.22 -9.00 -6.04
C PHE A 109 1.76 -9.72 -4.79
N ASP A 110 1.90 -11.04 -4.81
CA ASP A 110 2.48 -11.81 -3.70
C ASP A 110 3.92 -11.40 -3.44
N ALA A 111 4.72 -11.24 -4.50
CA ALA A 111 6.07 -10.69 -4.41
C ALA A 111 6.08 -9.27 -3.80
N ALA A 112 5.11 -8.42 -4.16
CA ALA A 112 4.99 -7.08 -3.60
C ALA A 112 4.59 -7.08 -2.11
N VAL A 113 3.67 -7.96 -1.69
CA VAL A 113 3.30 -8.13 -0.28
C VAL A 113 4.50 -8.63 0.52
N ALA A 114 5.23 -9.62 0.01
CA ALA A 114 6.46 -10.13 0.61
C ALA A 114 7.54 -9.04 0.73
N GLU A 115 7.69 -8.18 -0.28
CA GLU A 115 8.60 -7.04 -0.23
C GLU A 115 8.23 -6.05 0.88
N VAL A 116 6.94 -5.75 1.04
CA VAL A 116 6.47 -4.90 2.15
C VAL A 116 6.80 -5.56 3.49
N VAL A 117 6.45 -6.83 3.69
CA VAL A 117 6.74 -7.55 4.95
C VAL A 117 8.24 -7.50 5.26
N ASN A 118 9.10 -7.88 4.30
CA ASN A 118 10.56 -7.87 4.46
C ASN A 118 11.10 -6.47 4.79
N GLY A 119 10.53 -5.42 4.20
CA GLY A 119 10.91 -4.03 4.49
C GLY A 119 10.67 -3.61 5.94
N PHE A 120 9.64 -4.16 6.59
CA PHE A 120 9.37 -3.90 8.01
C PHE A 120 10.17 -4.80 8.94
N GLU A 121 10.48 -6.03 8.53
CA GLU A 121 11.29 -6.95 9.32
C GLU A 121 12.78 -6.59 9.30
N SER A 122 13.25 -5.98 8.22
CA SER A 122 14.64 -5.57 8.02
C SER A 122 14.72 -4.14 7.45
N PRO A 123 14.27 -3.12 8.19
CA PRO A 123 14.23 -1.76 7.70
C PRO A 123 15.64 -1.22 7.48
N ARG A 124 15.84 -0.57 6.33
CA ARG A 124 17.11 0.10 5.99
C ARG A 124 17.01 1.57 6.36
N LEU A 125 17.76 1.98 7.38
CA LEU A 125 17.81 3.37 7.82
C LEU A 125 18.97 4.09 7.14
N LEU A 126 18.72 5.29 6.60
CA LEU A 126 19.74 6.15 6.01
C LEU A 126 20.50 6.97 7.07
N SER A 127 19.91 7.13 8.26
CA SER A 127 20.52 7.76 9.41
C SER A 127 20.07 7.06 10.70
N CYS A 128 20.94 7.03 11.69
CA CYS A 128 20.69 6.40 12.99
C CYS A 128 20.89 7.42 14.10
N SER A 129 19.89 8.27 14.32
CA SER A 129 19.81 9.10 15.52
C SER A 129 18.85 8.46 16.51
N GLU A 130 19.03 8.74 17.81
CA GLU A 130 18.13 8.23 18.86
C GLU A 130 16.65 8.55 18.57
N ALA A 131 16.37 9.75 18.05
CA ALA A 131 15.02 10.15 17.65
C ALA A 131 14.47 9.31 16.48
N VAL A 132 15.29 9.02 15.47
CA VAL A 132 14.90 8.17 14.34
C VAL A 132 14.66 6.74 14.82
N GLU A 133 15.57 6.16 15.61
CA GLU A 133 15.44 4.81 16.15
C GLU A 133 14.20 4.66 17.04
N THR A 134 13.92 5.67 17.87
CA THR A 134 12.70 5.72 18.69
C THR A 134 11.44 5.73 17.81
N MET A 135 11.42 6.56 16.77
CA MET A 135 10.27 6.64 15.86
C MET A 135 10.08 5.35 15.06
N VAL A 136 11.16 4.77 14.54
CA VAL A 136 11.14 3.48 13.82
C VAL A 136 10.57 2.40 14.74
N SER A 137 11.06 2.29 15.98
CA SER A 137 10.55 1.33 16.96
C SER A 137 9.05 1.47 17.18
N ARG A 138 8.54 2.70 17.29
CA ARG A 138 7.10 2.98 17.43
C ARG A 138 6.30 2.58 16.19
N ILE A 139 6.81 2.85 15.00
CA ILE A 139 6.16 2.48 13.73
C ILE A 139 6.10 0.96 13.60
N LEU A 140 7.22 0.27 13.83
CA LEU A 140 7.30 -1.19 13.75
C LEU A 140 6.38 -1.87 14.76
N GLU A 141 6.39 -1.41 16.02
CA GLU A 141 5.50 -1.94 17.07
C GLU A 141 4.03 -1.78 16.66
N ASN A 142 3.66 -0.59 16.19
CA ASN A 142 2.33 -0.30 15.70
C ASN A 142 1.96 -1.25 14.55
N SER A 143 2.82 -1.45 13.55
CA SER A 143 2.53 -2.25 12.36
C SER A 143 2.36 -3.76 12.62
N LYS A 144 2.79 -4.30 13.77
CA LYS A 144 2.77 -5.75 14.07
C LYS A 144 1.43 -6.45 13.77
N PRO A 145 0.25 -5.99 14.22
CA PRO A 145 -1.00 -6.70 13.96
C PRO A 145 -1.30 -6.85 12.47
N ARG A 146 -0.93 -5.84 11.67
CA ARG A 146 -1.13 -5.83 10.22
C ARG A 146 -0.10 -6.69 9.50
N LEU A 147 1.14 -6.70 9.97
CA LEU A 147 2.15 -7.65 9.48
C LEU A 147 1.72 -9.10 9.69
N THR A 148 1.06 -9.42 10.82
CA THR A 148 0.47 -10.75 11.04
C THR A 148 -0.63 -11.09 10.03
N VAL A 149 -1.43 -10.11 9.59
CA VAL A 149 -2.42 -10.31 8.52
C VAL A 149 -1.73 -10.58 7.18
N LEU A 150 -0.72 -9.78 6.82
CA LEU A 150 0.03 -9.97 5.56
C LEU A 150 0.75 -11.32 5.49
N LYS A 151 1.30 -11.79 6.61
CA LYS A 151 1.95 -13.11 6.67
C LYS A 151 0.95 -14.24 6.48
N ARG A 152 -0.21 -14.18 7.13
CA ARG A 152 -1.29 -15.16 6.92
C ARG A 152 -1.78 -15.19 5.48
N TYR A 153 -1.87 -14.02 4.84
CA TYR A 153 -2.16 -13.94 3.40
C TYR A 153 -1.12 -14.71 2.58
N LEU A 154 0.18 -14.46 2.80
CA LEU A 154 1.25 -15.13 2.06
C LEU A 154 1.29 -16.65 2.31
N GLU A 155 1.06 -17.10 3.54
CA GLU A 155 0.97 -18.53 3.89
C GLU A 155 -0.20 -19.24 3.18
N SER A 156 -1.26 -18.51 2.83
CA SER A 156 -2.41 -19.06 2.08
C SER A 156 -2.24 -19.05 0.56
N ALA A 157 -1.20 -18.37 0.05
CA ALA A 157 -0.90 -18.26 -1.37
C ALA A 157 0.06 -19.36 -1.87
N GLU A 158 0.71 -20.09 -0.96
CA GLU A 158 1.55 -21.28 -1.23
C GLU A 158 0.71 -22.55 -1.47
#